data_AF-A0AAW0FF74-F1
#
_entry.id   AF-A0AAW0FF74-F1
#
_cell.length_a   1.000
_cell.length_b   1.000
_cell.length_c   1.000
_cell.angle_alpha   90.00
_cell.angle_beta   90.00
_cell.angle_gamma   90.00
#
_symmetry.space_group_name_H-M   'P 1'
#
loop_
_entity.id
_entity.type
_entity.pdbx_description
1 polymer ?
#
loop_
_entity_poly.entity_id
_entity_poly.type
_entity_poly.pdbx_seq_one_letter_code
_entity_poly.pdbx_strand_id
1 'polypeptide(L)'
;MASVQYEENFGRTKAEKDGNEKPSSLDHIYKDTEGPKDIYLVAQQVSRLPPDQRHWLIAYPMHESKNYNRIIQLTQEKRSKHYTNWGPLTKATSLHDTKMIPLVLKSTLAERKKWDAIAHGHPVQVVDGVFNCQIWIRQLLDVAVSRGLVSRAAVDAAIGQAERP
;
A
#
# COMPACT_ATOMS: atom_id res chain seq x y z
N MET A 1 10.12 -11.89 25.10
CA MET A 1 9.80 -11.14 23.88
C MET A 1 8.65 -10.20 24.21
N ALA A 2 8.76 -8.91 23.93
CA ALA A 2 7.62 -8.00 24.10
C ALA A 2 6.53 -8.39 23.09
N SER A 3 5.27 -8.41 23.51
CA SER A 3 4.14 -8.68 22.62
C SER A 3 3.93 -7.51 21.66
N VAL A 4 3.86 -7.77 20.35
CA VAL A 4 3.46 -6.75 19.36
C VAL A 4 2.03 -6.30 19.66
N GLN A 5 1.85 -4.99 19.81
CA GLN A 5 0.54 -4.37 19.98
C GLN A 5 0.05 -3.79 18.66
N TYR A 6 -1.25 -3.90 18.42
CA TYR A 6 -1.90 -3.39 17.22
C TYR A 6 -2.88 -2.28 17.58
N GLU A 7 -2.95 -1.28 16.72
CA GLU A 7 -3.95 -0.23 16.79
C GLU A 7 -5.36 -0.83 16.62
N GLU A 8 -6.28 -0.38 17.46
CA GLU A 8 -7.68 -0.72 17.27
C GLU A 8 -8.20 -0.14 15.95
N ASN A 9 -9.15 -0.84 15.32
CA ASN A 9 -9.80 -0.40 14.08
C ASN A 9 -8.83 0.02 12.96
N PHE A 10 -7.65 -0.60 12.88
CA PHE A 10 -6.62 -0.29 11.87
C PHE A 10 -6.06 1.14 11.97
N GLY A 11 -6.04 1.71 13.17
CA GLY A 11 -5.62 3.08 13.43
C GLY A 11 -6.66 4.12 13.01
N ARG A 12 -7.92 3.72 12.83
CA ARG A 12 -9.02 4.64 12.50
C ARG A 12 -9.71 5.12 13.79
N THR A 13 -9.82 6.42 13.97
CA THR A 13 -10.61 7.02 15.05
C THR A 13 -12.11 6.73 14.88
N LYS A 14 -12.91 6.99 15.91
CA LYS A 14 -14.37 6.86 15.82
C LYS A 14 -14.98 7.79 14.76
N ALA A 15 -14.50 9.03 14.65
CA ALA A 15 -14.95 9.99 13.63
C ALA A 15 -14.56 9.54 12.21
N GLU A 16 -13.37 8.94 12.06
CA GLU A 16 -12.89 8.33 10.83
C GLU A 16 -13.71 7.10 10.43
N LYS A 17 -14.13 6.29 11.42
CA LYS A 17 -15.03 5.14 11.23
C LYS A 17 -16.41 5.55 10.72
N ASP A 18 -16.93 6.68 11.20
CA ASP A 18 -18.22 7.23 10.78
C ASP A 18 -18.13 7.92 9.39
N GLY A 19 -16.95 7.94 8.76
CA GLY A 19 -16.73 8.40 7.39
C GLY A 19 -16.45 9.89 7.25
N ASN A 20 -16.43 10.64 8.36
CA ASN A 20 -16.31 12.11 8.34
C ASN A 20 -14.91 12.60 7.94
N GLU A 21 -13.89 11.75 8.06
CA GLU A 21 -12.47 12.09 7.80
C GLU A 21 -11.80 11.11 6.82
N LYS A 22 -12.56 10.19 6.21
CA LYS A 22 -11.97 9.25 5.25
C LYS A 22 -11.43 10.01 4.03
N PRO A 23 -10.20 9.71 3.56
CA PRO A 23 -9.69 10.29 2.33
C PRO A 23 -10.65 10.03 1.16
N SER A 24 -10.84 11.04 0.32
CA SER A 24 -11.65 10.91 -0.88
C SER A 24 -11.13 9.77 -1.77
N SER A 25 -12.07 8.96 -2.27
CA SER A 25 -11.80 7.87 -3.20
C SER A 25 -12.63 8.05 -4.45
N LEU A 26 -12.01 7.80 -5.60
CA LEU A 26 -12.63 7.85 -6.91
C LEU A 26 -13.21 6.49 -7.33
N ASP A 27 -13.40 5.54 -6.41
CA ASP A 27 -13.92 4.19 -6.69
C ASP A 27 -15.30 4.20 -7.38
N HIS A 28 -16.09 5.25 -7.15
CA HIS A 28 -17.40 5.44 -7.77
C HIS A 28 -17.30 5.89 -9.24
N ILE A 29 -16.17 6.48 -9.65
CA ILE A 29 -15.89 6.96 -11.00
C ILE A 29 -15.07 5.93 -11.78
N TYR A 30 -13.98 5.46 -11.18
CA TYR A 30 -13.02 4.55 -11.82
C TYR A 30 -13.09 3.18 -11.16
N LYS A 31 -13.87 2.28 -11.77
CA LYS A 31 -14.02 0.90 -11.32
C LYS A 31 -12.87 0.03 -11.82
N ASP A 32 -12.51 -0.99 -11.04
CA ASP A 32 -11.54 -1.98 -11.51
C ASP A 32 -12.21 -2.90 -12.55
N THR A 33 -11.59 -3.04 -13.71
CA THR A 33 -12.12 -3.75 -14.89
C THR A 33 -11.38 -5.06 -15.12
N GLU A 34 -11.98 -6.01 -15.83
CA GLU A 34 -11.40 -7.36 -16.04
C GLU A 34 -10.04 -7.39 -16.76
N GLY A 35 -9.64 -6.29 -17.42
CA GLY A 35 -8.39 -6.23 -18.18
C GLY A 35 -7.13 -6.57 -17.35
N PRO A 36 -6.10 -7.14 -17.98
CA PRO A 36 -4.84 -7.43 -17.31
C PRO A 36 -4.15 -6.13 -16.89
N LYS A 37 -3.70 -6.07 -15.64
CA LYS A 37 -3.03 -4.90 -15.07
C LYS A 37 -1.82 -5.34 -14.26
N ASP A 38 -0.74 -4.61 -14.40
CA ASP A 38 0.48 -4.84 -13.61
C ASP A 38 0.31 -4.21 -12.22
N ILE A 39 0.81 -4.90 -11.20
CA ILE A 39 0.87 -4.45 -9.82
C ILE A 39 2.31 -4.06 -9.52
N TYR A 40 2.50 -2.89 -8.92
CA TYR A 40 3.81 -2.32 -8.65
C TYR A 40 4.01 -2.11 -7.15
N LEU A 41 5.23 -2.40 -6.68
CA LEU A 41 5.78 -1.75 -5.49
C LEU A 41 6.27 -0.38 -5.92
N VAL A 42 5.82 0.67 -5.24
CA VAL A 42 6.22 2.04 -5.51
C VAL A 42 7.00 2.57 -4.32
N ALA A 43 8.24 2.97 -4.57
CA ALA A 43 9.09 3.61 -3.57
C ALA A 43 9.32 5.07 -3.96
N GLN A 44 9.00 6.00 -3.06
CA GLN A 44 9.31 7.41 -3.27
C GLN A 44 10.82 7.64 -3.33
N GLN A 45 11.28 8.42 -4.30
CA GLN A 45 12.68 8.77 -4.55
C GLN A 45 12.95 10.21 -4.10
N VAL A 46 12.71 10.49 -2.83
CA VAL A 46 12.99 11.81 -2.25
C VAL A 46 14.47 11.85 -1.85
N SER A 47 15.30 12.58 -2.60
CA SER A 47 16.77 12.61 -2.44
C SER A 47 17.26 12.99 -1.04
N ARG A 48 16.47 13.77 -0.30
CA ARG A 48 16.77 14.20 1.08
C ARG A 48 16.42 13.17 2.17
N LEU A 49 15.74 12.07 1.82
CA LEU A 49 15.35 11.04 2.79
C LEU A 49 16.21 9.78 2.65
N PRO A 50 16.77 9.26 3.77
CA PRO A 50 17.36 7.94 3.83
C PRO A 50 16.42 6.84 3.29
N PRO A 51 16.94 5.76 2.68
CA PRO A 51 16.10 4.71 2.09
C PRO A 51 15.03 4.11 3.00
N ASP A 52 15.32 3.94 4.29
CA ASP A 52 14.43 3.41 5.34
C ASP A 52 13.34 4.39 5.79
N GLN A 53 13.45 5.66 5.41
CA GLN A 53 12.46 6.72 5.68
C GLN A 53 11.61 7.06 4.46
N ARG A 54 11.90 6.47 3.29
CA ARG A 54 11.12 6.69 2.06
C ARG A 54 9.75 6.04 2.18
N HIS A 55 8.73 6.69 1.62
CA HIS A 55 7.38 6.13 1.62
C HIS A 55 7.24 5.01 0.61
N TRP A 56 6.66 3.88 1.03
CA TRP A 56 6.35 2.75 0.17
C TRP A 56 4.84 2.55 0.07
N LEU A 57 4.39 2.17 -1.12
CA LEU A 57 3.00 1.80 -1.39
C LEU A 57 2.93 0.74 -2.49
N ILE A 58 1.79 0.06 -2.58
CA ILE A 58 1.45 -0.77 -3.74
C ILE A 58 0.47 0.00 -4.63
N ALA A 59 0.69 -0.01 -5.94
CA ALA A 59 -0.20 0.65 -6.88
C ALA A 59 -0.42 -0.16 -8.16
N TYR A 60 -1.58 0.04 -8.78
CA TYR A 60 -1.87 -0.42 -10.14
C TYR A 60 -2.85 0.52 -10.85
N PRO A 61 -2.76 0.65 -12.19
CA PRO A 61 -3.55 1.61 -12.94
C PRO A 61 -5.03 1.23 -12.96
N MET A 62 -5.91 2.22 -12.73
CA MET A 62 -7.36 2.04 -12.76
C MET A 62 -7.96 2.51 -14.09
N HIS A 63 -7.22 3.32 -14.83
CA HIS A 63 -7.61 3.89 -16.12
C HIS A 63 -6.41 3.91 -17.06
N GLU A 64 -6.66 3.92 -18.37
CA GLU A 64 -5.62 3.95 -19.41
C GLU A 64 -4.66 5.14 -19.26
N SER A 65 -5.16 6.27 -18.75
CA SER A 65 -4.40 7.50 -18.60
C SER A 65 -3.29 7.45 -17.53
N LYS A 66 -3.07 6.32 -16.84
CA LYS A 66 -2.05 6.08 -15.77
C LYS A 66 -2.06 7.03 -14.57
N ASN A 67 -2.81 8.13 -14.64
CA ASN A 67 -2.94 9.16 -13.60
C ASN A 67 -3.91 8.74 -12.49
N TYR A 68 -4.70 7.71 -12.73
CA TYR A 68 -5.65 7.16 -11.76
C TYR A 68 -5.17 5.77 -11.36
N ASN A 69 -4.81 5.62 -10.09
CA ASN A 69 -4.26 4.39 -9.56
C ASN A 69 -5.07 3.92 -8.37
N ARG A 70 -5.21 2.60 -8.24
CA ARG A 70 -5.55 1.98 -6.97
C ARG A 70 -4.29 2.05 -6.13
N ILE A 71 -4.42 2.52 -4.90
CA ILE A 71 -3.30 2.68 -3.97
C ILE A 71 -3.59 1.95 -2.69
N ILE A 72 -2.62 1.15 -2.28
CA ILE A 72 -2.56 0.47 -1.00
C ILE A 72 -1.36 1.04 -0.25
N GLN A 73 -1.64 1.75 0.83
CA GLN A 73 -0.60 2.40 1.62
C GLN A 73 -1.06 2.58 3.06
N LEU A 74 -0.08 2.74 3.93
CA LEU A 74 -0.27 3.22 5.28
C LEU A 74 -0.05 4.74 5.30
N THR A 75 -0.96 5.52 5.88
CA THR A 75 -0.80 6.98 6.00
C THR A 75 -0.60 7.40 7.45
N GLN A 76 0.08 8.52 7.67
CA GLN A 76 0.10 9.19 8.97
C GLN A 76 -0.66 10.50 8.82
N GLU A 77 -1.84 10.58 9.44
CA GLU A 77 -2.69 11.75 9.31
C GLU A 77 -2.13 12.96 10.07
N LYS A 78 -2.44 14.16 9.59
CA LYS A 78 -1.96 15.40 10.19
C LYS A 78 -2.47 15.51 11.63
N ARG A 79 -1.55 15.57 12.60
CA ARG A 79 -1.79 15.57 14.06
C ARG A 79 -2.01 14.18 14.69
N SER A 80 -1.99 13.11 13.91
CA SER A 80 -1.97 11.76 14.48
C SER A 80 -0.53 11.31 14.81
N LYS A 81 -0.38 10.67 15.97
CA LYS A 81 0.86 10.00 16.37
C LYS A 81 0.94 8.56 15.87
N HIS A 82 -0.16 8.03 15.34
CA HIS A 82 -0.25 6.68 14.81
C HIS A 82 -0.39 6.70 13.30
N TYR A 83 -0.19 5.53 12.72
CA TYR A 83 -0.50 5.27 11.33
C TYR A 83 -1.97 4.85 11.17
N THR A 84 -2.50 5.00 9.96
CA THR A 84 -3.87 4.63 9.60
C THR A 84 -3.84 3.82 8.32
N ASN A 85 -4.48 2.64 8.35
CA ASN A 85 -4.77 1.87 7.15
C ASN A 85 -6.20 2.16 6.71
N TRP A 86 -6.37 2.95 5.66
CA TRP A 86 -7.69 3.26 5.07
C TRP A 86 -8.24 2.17 4.14
N GLY A 87 -7.45 1.10 3.94
CA GLY A 87 -7.64 0.14 2.88
C GLY A 87 -7.26 0.69 1.51
N PRO A 88 -7.51 -0.09 0.45
CA PRO A 88 -7.24 0.32 -0.91
C PRO A 88 -8.16 1.46 -1.35
N LEU A 89 -7.59 2.49 -1.99
CA LEU A 89 -8.32 3.66 -2.48
C LEU A 89 -7.93 3.97 -3.92
N THR A 90 -8.91 4.34 -4.77
CA THR A 90 -8.59 4.88 -6.09
C THR A 90 -8.37 6.38 -6.00
N LYS A 91 -7.20 6.85 -6.44
CA LYS A 91 -6.83 8.26 -6.38
C LYS A 91 -6.25 8.74 -7.70
N ALA A 92 -6.47 10.01 -8.00
CA ALA A 92 -5.66 10.73 -8.96
C ALA A 92 -4.29 10.96 -8.32
N THR A 93 -3.28 10.25 -8.79
CA THR A 93 -1.92 10.39 -8.25
C THR A 93 -0.95 10.53 -9.38
N SER A 94 -0.17 11.60 -9.29
CA SER A 94 1.09 11.60 -10.00
C SER A 94 2.11 10.82 -9.18
N LEU A 95 2.67 9.79 -9.80
CA LEU A 95 3.79 9.02 -9.26
C LEU A 95 5.14 9.63 -9.71
N HIS A 96 5.20 10.95 -9.92
CA HIS A 96 6.45 11.67 -10.13
C HIS A 96 7.40 11.46 -8.94
N ASP A 97 8.70 11.41 -9.22
CA ASP A 97 9.75 11.14 -8.23
C ASP A 97 9.53 9.83 -7.46
N THR A 98 8.96 8.82 -8.12
CA THR A 98 8.85 7.47 -7.59
C THR A 98 9.50 6.45 -8.50
N LYS A 99 9.95 5.36 -7.90
CA LYS A 99 10.40 4.16 -8.60
C LYS A 99 9.26 3.16 -8.59
N MET A 100 8.71 2.88 -9.76
CA MET A 100 7.69 1.83 -9.95
C MET A 100 8.38 0.51 -10.28
N ILE A 101 8.24 -0.47 -9.39
CA ILE A 101 8.94 -1.75 -9.46
C ILE A 101 7.88 -2.84 -9.65
N PRO A 102 7.85 -3.56 -10.77
CA PRO A 102 6.84 -4.59 -11.01
C PRO A 102 6.89 -5.71 -9.96
N LEU A 103 5.74 -6.04 -9.37
CA LEU A 103 5.55 -7.20 -8.49
C LEU A 103 4.88 -8.35 -9.25
N VAL A 104 3.77 -8.05 -9.94
CA VAL A 104 2.96 -9.00 -10.69
C VAL A 104 2.64 -8.39 -12.03
N LEU A 105 2.95 -9.11 -13.11
CA LEU A 105 2.62 -8.69 -14.47
C LEU A 105 1.28 -9.30 -14.89
N LYS A 106 0.46 -8.52 -15.58
CA LYS A 106 -0.83 -8.95 -16.16
C LYS A 106 -1.76 -9.64 -15.15
N SER A 107 -1.84 -9.13 -13.92
CA SER A 107 -2.77 -9.67 -12.94
C SER A 107 -4.22 -9.54 -13.41
N THR A 108 -5.03 -10.52 -13.03
CA THR A 108 -6.48 -10.57 -13.26
C THR A 108 -7.24 -9.74 -12.22
N LEU A 109 -8.51 -9.42 -12.49
CA LEU A 109 -9.36 -8.75 -11.51
C LEU A 109 -9.49 -9.55 -10.20
N ALA A 110 -9.59 -10.88 -10.29
CA ALA A 110 -9.69 -11.75 -9.13
C ALA A 110 -8.44 -11.67 -8.24
N GLU A 111 -7.24 -11.64 -8.83
CA GLU A 111 -6.00 -11.48 -8.09
C GLU A 111 -5.90 -10.10 -7.44
N ARG A 112 -6.25 -9.02 -8.15
CA ARG A 112 -6.25 -7.66 -7.60
C ARG A 112 -7.23 -7.50 -6.45
N LYS A 113 -8.42 -8.10 -6.53
CA LYS A 113 -9.36 -8.15 -5.39
C LYS A 113 -8.79 -8.88 -4.18
N LYS A 114 -7.95 -9.91 -4.38
CA LYS A 114 -7.27 -10.59 -3.27
C LYS A 114 -6.21 -9.68 -2.63
N TRP A 115 -5.45 -8.92 -3.41
CA TRP A 115 -4.54 -7.89 -2.89
C TRP A 115 -5.29 -6.85 -2.06
N ASP A 116 -6.40 -6.34 -2.59
CA ASP A 116 -7.26 -5.39 -1.89
C ASP A 116 -7.78 -5.95 -0.56
N ALA A 117 -8.20 -7.22 -0.55
CA ALA A 117 -8.68 -7.89 0.66
C ALA A 117 -7.59 -8.10 1.71
N ILE A 118 -6.36 -8.44 1.29
CA ILE A 118 -5.21 -8.53 2.20
C ILE A 118 -4.98 -7.17 2.85
N ALA A 119 -4.85 -6.11 2.03
CA ALA A 119 -4.60 -4.76 2.52
C ALA A 119 -5.70 -4.24 3.44
N HIS A 120 -6.96 -4.46 3.09
CA HIS A 120 -8.09 -3.98 3.88
C HIS A 120 -8.16 -4.60 5.28
N GLY A 121 -7.78 -5.88 5.40
CA GLY A 121 -7.82 -6.62 6.66
C GLY A 121 -6.50 -6.61 7.45
N HIS A 122 -5.43 -5.99 6.93
CA HIS A 122 -4.13 -6.04 7.59
C HIS A 122 -4.05 -5.02 8.73
N PRO A 123 -3.73 -5.44 9.96
CA PRO A 123 -3.68 -4.57 11.13
C PRO A 123 -2.54 -3.54 11.02
N VAL A 124 -2.63 -2.50 11.83
CA VAL A 124 -1.59 -1.48 11.98
C VAL A 124 -0.98 -1.68 13.36
N GLN A 125 0.36 -1.71 13.46
CA GLN A 125 1.02 -1.83 14.76
C GLN A 125 1.07 -0.47 15.46
N VAL A 126 1.03 -0.49 16.78
CA VAL A 126 1.32 0.70 17.58
C VAL A 126 2.76 1.11 17.30
N VAL A 127 2.98 2.41 17.08
CA VAL A 127 4.31 2.95 16.76
C VAL A 127 5.26 2.71 17.94
N ASP A 128 6.29 1.90 17.72
CA ASP A 128 7.35 1.55 18.68
C ASP A 128 8.70 2.20 18.33
N GLY A 129 8.71 3.09 17.32
CA GLY A 129 9.91 3.71 16.77
C GLY A 129 10.60 2.87 15.69
N VAL A 130 10.18 1.64 15.46
CA VAL A 130 10.66 0.75 14.38
C VAL A 130 9.60 0.61 13.31
N PHE A 131 8.34 0.37 13.69
CA PHE A 131 7.23 0.17 12.76
C PHE A 131 6.98 1.40 11.88
N ASN A 132 6.87 1.17 10.57
CA ASN A 132 6.62 2.20 9.57
C ASN A 132 5.88 1.64 8.34
N CYS A 133 5.64 2.49 7.32
CA CYS A 133 4.97 2.07 6.09
C CYS A 133 5.69 0.94 5.34
N GLN A 134 7.02 0.90 5.34
CA GLN A 134 7.78 -0.13 4.63
C GLN A 134 7.61 -1.50 5.29
N ILE A 135 7.67 -1.55 6.63
CA ILE A 135 7.43 -2.78 7.39
C ILE A 135 6.01 -3.28 7.13
N TRP A 136 5.02 -2.39 7.16
CA TRP A 136 3.64 -2.75 6.84
C TRP A 136 3.49 -3.32 5.41
N ILE A 137 4.13 -2.69 4.41
CA ILE A 137 4.14 -3.21 3.04
C ILE A 137 4.82 -4.59 2.97
N ARG A 138 5.95 -4.80 3.65
CA ARG A 138 6.62 -6.12 3.69
C ARG A 138 5.71 -7.21 4.25
N GLN A 139 4.98 -6.90 5.33
CA GLN A 139 4.02 -7.84 5.90
C GLN A 139 2.89 -8.19 4.92
N LEU A 140 2.37 -7.21 4.16
CA LEU A 140 1.41 -7.49 3.09
C LEU A 140 2.00 -8.41 2.01
N LEU A 141 3.24 -8.15 1.60
CA LEU A 141 3.94 -8.95 0.61
C LEU A 141 4.16 -10.38 1.09
N ASP A 142 4.48 -10.58 2.38
CA ASP A 142 4.59 -11.91 2.98
C ASP A 142 3.27 -12.68 2.94
N VAL A 143 2.15 -12.01 3.24
CA VAL A 143 0.81 -12.61 3.12
C VAL A 143 0.46 -12.90 1.66
N ALA A 144 0.84 -12.03 0.73
CA ALA A 144 0.62 -12.25 -0.70
C ALA A 144 1.41 -13.47 -1.22
N VAL A 145 2.66 -13.64 -0.77
CA VAL A 145 3.48 -14.82 -1.06
C VAL A 145 2.84 -16.08 -0.49
N SER A 146 2.40 -16.05 0.78
CA SER A 146 1.79 -17.22 1.42
C SER A 146 0.47 -17.64 0.75
N ARG A 147 -0.21 -16.71 0.06
CA ARG A 147 -1.44 -16.96 -0.71
C ARG A 147 -1.18 -17.23 -2.20
N GLY A 148 0.08 -17.30 -2.62
CA GLY A 148 0.47 -17.59 -4.01
C GLY A 148 0.14 -16.48 -5.00
N LEU A 149 -0.03 -15.22 -4.56
CA LEU A 149 -0.32 -14.09 -5.45
C LEU A 149 0.92 -13.50 -6.12
N VAL A 150 2.09 -13.74 -5.51
CA VAL A 150 3.39 -13.28 -6.01
C VAL A 150 4.45 -14.25 -5.50
N SER A 151 5.52 -14.44 -6.27
CA SER A 151 6.63 -15.30 -5.83
C SER A 151 7.51 -14.57 -4.81
N ARG A 152 8.11 -15.32 -3.88
CA ARG A 152 9.12 -14.80 -2.96
C ARG A 152 10.26 -14.11 -3.71
N ALA A 153 10.75 -14.72 -4.78
CA ALA A 153 11.82 -14.16 -5.61
C ALA A 153 11.47 -12.79 -6.22
N ALA A 154 10.21 -12.60 -6.69
CA ALA A 154 9.76 -11.32 -7.20
C ALA A 154 9.69 -10.25 -6.10
N VAL A 155 9.22 -10.62 -4.90
CA VAL A 155 9.19 -9.73 -3.73
C VAL A 155 10.60 -9.32 -3.33
N ASP A 156 11.52 -10.26 -3.18
CA ASP A 156 12.90 -10.00 -2.74
C ASP A 156 13.63 -9.10 -3.76
N ALA A 157 13.44 -9.37 -5.06
CA ALA A 157 13.98 -8.53 -6.13
C ALA A 157 13.38 -7.11 -6.11
N ALA A 158 12.07 -6.98 -5.83
CA ALA A 158 11.40 -5.69 -5.78
C ALA A 158 11.87 -4.86 -4.57
N ILE A 159 11.95 -5.48 -3.39
CA ILE A 159 12.47 -4.89 -2.16
C ILE A 159 13.92 -4.43 -2.36
N GLY A 160 14.78 -5.30 -2.87
CA GLY A 160 16.19 -4.98 -3.11
C GLY A 160 16.38 -3.86 -4.15
N GLN A 161 15.40 -3.62 -5.01
CA GLN A 161 15.38 -2.44 -5.90
C GLN A 161 14.85 -1.18 -5.22
N ALA A 162 13.88 -1.31 -4.31
CA ALA A 162 13.25 -0.20 -3.60
C ALA A 162 14.19 0.42 -2.54
N GLU A 163 15.06 -0.38 -1.95
CA GLU A 163 16.06 0.04 -0.95
C GLU A 163 17.29 0.72 -1.57
N ARG A 164 17.48 0.63 -2.89
CA ARG A 164 18.62 1.28 -3.56
C ARG A 164 18.46 2.81 -3.53
N PRO A 165 19.56 3.55 -3.35
CA PRO A 165 19.57 5.01 -3.39
C PRO A 165 18.90 5.60 -4.61
#